data_AF-A0A1F5H417-F1
#
_entry.id   AF-A0A1F5H417-F1
#
_cell.length_a   1.000
_cell.length_b   1.000
_cell.length_c   1.000
_cell.angle_alpha   90.00
_cell.angle_beta   90.00
_cell.angle_gamma   90.00
#
_symmetry.space_group_name_H-M   'P 1'
#
loop_
_entity.id
_entity.type
_entity.pdbx_description
1 polymer ?
#
loop_
_entity_poly.entity_id
_entity_poly.type
_entity_poly.pdbx_seq_one_letter_code
_entity_poly.pdbx_strand_id
1 'polypeptide(L)'
;MSAPIVVFPVENLNLTASEKEVLKKLIEAAKAIAPIYQKQENSKYLGANFYPSNATREEILEVSRHNSEILSPYTIVERNGKNKLVAVPYHIKFKKDLEKVARLLRDAAKLTKKRDFASRLELQANALLDGNYEASDIYWITMKPYKIDIVIGPIDRLDDRLLFKKASYEAWVGVMDKDKTKKAKIIQQTIYDVRRKIIAPSEKAEFLDKTTLRVDKTLIFSGLFARGMFTSNSLPVDPVLMEKYGIEITFFDTSLDFKFNKQHLPIFERIFEKKFQKEYTNECLREGSFRNVLLHEIGHSLLRYKDSELRLKELFPVIDELSATIYGIKCCGSLVLKGIMSERELEAIMIMFICRAFTWWIDYQTQKSVEAFAIGHALAVNNFLSNGALKESNGISWPNFTKLFLGIEELSDALERLISVGTYQDVKAFIEKYGSFMIYSSFKNRLKGLI
;
A
#
# COMPACT_ATOMS: atom_id res chain seq x y z
N MET A 1 7.39 22.43 -7.78
CA MET A 1 7.70 21.02 -7.48
C MET A 1 7.97 20.29 -8.78
N SER A 2 8.80 19.25 -8.78
CA SER A 2 8.96 18.37 -9.95
C SER A 2 7.61 17.78 -10.37
N ALA A 3 7.47 17.43 -11.65
CA ALA A 3 6.28 16.73 -12.12
C ALA A 3 6.07 15.44 -11.29
N PRO A 4 4.84 15.13 -10.83
CA PRO A 4 4.53 13.93 -10.07
C PRO A 4 4.48 12.73 -11.02
N ILE A 5 5.63 12.40 -11.61
CA ILE A 5 5.84 11.33 -12.57
C ILE A 5 7.14 10.62 -12.19
N VAL A 6 7.08 9.30 -12.06
CA VAL A 6 8.26 8.44 -11.92
C VAL A 6 8.20 7.39 -13.03
N VAL A 7 9.22 7.36 -13.89
CA VAL A 7 9.34 6.35 -14.94
C VAL A 7 10.43 5.38 -14.53
N PHE A 8 10.11 4.08 -14.55
CA PHE A 8 11.05 3.03 -14.21
C PHE A 8 11.69 2.47 -15.48
N PRO A 9 13.03 2.34 -15.52
CA PRO A 9 13.71 1.71 -16.65
C PRO A 9 13.49 0.20 -16.58
N VAL A 10 12.54 -0.31 -17.37
CA VAL A 10 12.27 -1.75 -17.47
C VAL A 10 12.61 -2.25 -18.85
N GLU A 11 13.50 -3.23 -18.89
CA GLU A 11 13.98 -3.85 -20.13
C GLU A 11 13.42 -5.27 -20.29
N ASN A 12 13.58 -5.84 -21.48
CA ASN A 12 13.31 -7.26 -21.77
C ASN A 12 11.85 -7.70 -21.49
N LEU A 13 10.88 -6.83 -21.76
CA LEU A 13 9.46 -7.17 -21.68
C LEU A 13 9.05 -8.10 -22.83
N ASN A 14 8.51 -9.26 -22.50
CA ASN A 14 7.99 -10.23 -23.47
C ASN A 14 6.61 -9.80 -24.02
N LEU A 15 6.65 -8.82 -24.93
CA LEU A 15 5.48 -8.21 -25.56
C LEU A 15 5.55 -8.28 -27.09
N THR A 16 4.40 -8.51 -27.71
CA THR A 16 4.21 -8.37 -29.16
C THR A 16 4.32 -6.90 -29.59
N ALA A 17 4.48 -6.64 -30.89
CA ALA A 17 4.54 -5.26 -31.40
C ALA A 17 3.28 -4.44 -31.05
N SER A 18 2.08 -5.03 -31.22
CA SER A 18 0.81 -4.39 -30.84
C SER A 18 0.74 -4.10 -29.33
N GLU A 19 1.20 -5.03 -28.48
CA GLU A 19 1.25 -4.83 -27.04
C GLU A 19 2.21 -3.69 -26.64
N LYS A 20 3.33 -3.51 -27.35
CA LYS A 20 4.26 -2.39 -27.12
C LYS A 20 3.63 -1.04 -27.48
N GLU A 21 2.88 -0.97 -28.58
CA GLU A 21 2.16 0.26 -28.97
C GLU A 21 1.04 0.61 -28.00
N VAL A 22 0.28 -0.40 -27.53
CA VAL A 22 -0.70 -0.23 -26.43
C VAL A 22 0.00 0.36 -25.22
N LEU A 23 1.12 -0.22 -24.78
CA LEU A 23 1.85 0.21 -23.60
C LEU A 23 2.33 1.66 -23.70
N LYS A 24 2.82 2.06 -24.88
CA LYS A 24 3.20 3.46 -25.15
C LYS A 24 2.03 4.41 -24.94
N LYS A 25 0.83 4.06 -25.43
CA LYS A 25 -0.39 4.86 -25.23
C LYS A 25 -0.82 4.92 -23.76
N LEU A 26 -0.72 3.81 -23.03
CA LEU A 26 -1.02 3.78 -21.60
C LEU A 26 -0.05 4.65 -20.79
N ILE A 27 1.25 4.64 -21.11
CA ILE A 27 2.24 5.51 -20.49
C ILE A 27 1.96 6.99 -20.80
N GLU A 28 1.59 7.32 -22.04
CA GLU A 28 1.15 8.68 -22.41
C GLU A 28 -0.09 9.11 -21.61
N ALA A 29 -1.07 8.21 -21.42
CA ALA A 29 -2.27 8.47 -20.63
C ALA A 29 -1.93 8.72 -19.15
N ALA A 30 -1.09 7.87 -18.55
CA ALA A 30 -0.63 8.04 -17.17
C ALA A 30 0.12 9.37 -16.98
N LYS A 31 1.01 9.76 -17.90
CA LYS A 31 1.70 11.07 -17.85
C LYS A 31 0.71 12.24 -17.90
N ALA A 32 -0.39 12.10 -18.65
CA ALA A 32 -1.40 13.14 -18.80
C ALA A 32 -2.25 13.37 -17.53
N ILE A 33 -2.18 12.49 -16.53
CA ILE A 33 -2.82 12.67 -15.21
C ILE A 33 -2.05 13.63 -14.30
N ALA A 34 -0.71 13.67 -14.41
CA ALA A 34 0.13 14.46 -13.52
C ALA A 34 -0.29 15.95 -13.40
N PRO A 35 -0.65 16.67 -14.48
CA PRO A 35 -1.14 18.04 -14.38
C PRO A 35 -2.46 18.20 -13.62
N ILE A 36 -3.31 17.17 -13.58
CA ILE A 36 -4.55 17.18 -12.81
C ILE A 36 -4.22 17.06 -11.33
N TYR A 37 -3.40 16.07 -10.98
CA TYR A 37 -2.96 15.88 -9.60
C TYR A 37 -2.19 17.09 -9.05
N GLN A 38 -1.36 17.75 -9.86
CA GLN A 38 -0.69 19.00 -9.46
C GLN A 38 -1.66 20.12 -9.04
N LYS A 39 -2.88 20.11 -9.57
CA LYS A 39 -3.94 21.06 -9.16
C LYS A 39 -4.60 20.63 -7.85
N GLN A 40 -4.54 19.35 -7.48
CA GLN A 40 -5.10 18.80 -6.24
C GLN A 40 -4.11 18.86 -5.08
N GLU A 41 -2.84 18.53 -5.31
CA GLU A 41 -1.82 18.43 -4.25
C GLU A 41 -1.51 19.81 -3.64
N ASN A 42 -1.53 19.88 -2.31
CA ASN A 42 -1.05 21.06 -1.58
C ASN A 42 -0.76 20.72 -0.13
N SER A 43 0.52 20.56 0.21
CA SER A 43 0.93 20.19 1.57
C SER A 43 0.73 21.31 2.60
N LYS A 44 0.51 22.56 2.17
CA LYS A 44 0.30 23.72 3.06
C LYS A 44 -1.02 23.66 3.83
N TYR A 45 -2.04 23.03 3.25
CA TYR A 45 -3.37 22.95 3.86
C TYR A 45 -3.74 21.48 4.12
N LEU A 46 -4.52 21.23 5.17
CA LEU A 46 -4.97 19.86 5.49
C LEU A 46 -5.91 19.31 4.40
N GLY A 47 -6.77 20.15 3.83
CA GLY A 47 -7.68 19.78 2.76
C GLY A 47 -7.08 19.88 1.36
N ALA A 48 -5.74 19.95 1.25
CA ALA A 48 -5.01 20.22 0.01
C ALA A 48 -5.65 21.36 -0.80
N ASN A 49 -5.85 21.19 -2.12
CA ASN A 49 -6.66 22.10 -2.95
C ASN A 49 -8.08 21.56 -3.19
N PHE A 50 -8.55 20.60 -2.40
CA PHE A 50 -9.92 20.08 -2.56
C PHE A 50 -11.00 21.00 -1.99
N TYR A 51 -10.61 21.88 -1.07
CA TYR A 51 -11.49 22.86 -0.42
C TYR A 51 -10.84 24.24 -0.49
N PRO A 52 -11.62 25.34 -0.38
CA PRO A 52 -11.05 26.67 -0.28
C PRO A 52 -10.14 26.78 0.95
N SER A 53 -8.99 27.43 0.82
CA SER A 53 -7.99 27.52 1.91
C SER A 53 -8.50 28.24 3.16
N ASN A 54 -9.61 28.98 3.05
CA ASN A 54 -10.28 29.68 4.15
C ASN A 54 -11.59 29.00 4.59
N ALA A 55 -11.92 27.80 4.08
CA ALA A 55 -13.08 27.05 4.54
C ALA A 55 -12.72 26.25 5.79
N THR A 56 -13.52 26.37 6.85
CA THR A 56 -13.33 25.56 8.06
C THR A 56 -13.98 24.19 7.91
N ARG A 57 -13.55 23.23 8.75
CA ARG A 57 -14.16 21.90 8.79
C ARG A 57 -15.66 21.99 9.08
N GLU A 58 -16.04 22.84 10.03
CA GLU A 58 -17.42 23.05 10.47
C GLU A 58 -18.28 23.63 9.36
N GLU A 59 -17.76 24.61 8.61
CA GLU A 59 -18.46 25.20 7.46
C GLU A 59 -18.73 24.14 6.39
N ILE A 60 -17.72 23.34 6.04
CA ILE A 60 -17.86 22.27 5.03
C ILE A 60 -18.90 21.24 5.48
N LEU A 61 -18.83 20.81 6.75
CA LEU A 61 -19.77 19.83 7.29
C LEU A 61 -21.20 20.39 7.37
N GLU A 62 -21.38 21.67 7.69
CA GLU A 62 -22.70 22.29 7.71
C GLU A 62 -23.32 22.32 6.31
N VAL A 63 -22.59 22.81 5.30
CA VAL A 63 -23.11 22.82 3.92
C VAL A 63 -23.38 21.40 3.42
N SER A 64 -22.59 20.41 3.84
CA SER A 64 -22.79 19.02 3.43
C SER A 64 -24.11 18.41 3.89
N ARG A 65 -24.72 18.93 4.97
CA ARG A 65 -26.05 18.47 5.46
C ARG A 65 -27.16 18.74 4.44
N HIS A 66 -26.97 19.74 3.59
CA HIS A 66 -27.93 20.12 2.55
C HIS A 66 -27.47 19.80 1.13
N ASN A 67 -26.19 19.45 0.96
CA ASN A 67 -25.62 19.07 -0.33
C ASN A 67 -24.53 18.01 -0.14
N SER A 68 -24.88 16.74 -0.35
CA SER A 68 -23.96 15.60 -0.24
C SER A 68 -22.76 15.69 -1.19
N GLU A 69 -22.89 16.40 -2.32
CA GLU A 69 -21.79 16.57 -3.28
C GLU A 69 -20.59 17.31 -2.70
N ILE A 70 -20.78 18.07 -1.60
CA ILE A 70 -19.68 18.69 -0.86
C ILE A 70 -18.72 17.65 -0.29
N LEU A 71 -19.20 16.45 0.05
CA LEU A 71 -18.39 15.35 0.58
C LEU A 71 -18.15 14.25 -0.46
N SER A 72 -18.68 14.38 -1.68
CA SER A 72 -18.40 13.44 -2.76
C SER A 72 -16.90 13.31 -2.99
N PRO A 73 -16.35 12.10 -3.18
CA PRO A 73 -14.93 11.89 -3.45
C PRO A 73 -14.49 12.49 -4.77
N TYR A 74 -15.43 12.80 -5.68
CA TYR A 74 -15.16 13.20 -7.05
C TYR A 74 -15.50 14.68 -7.33
N THR A 75 -15.45 15.54 -6.30
CA THR A 75 -15.73 16.98 -6.44
C THR A 75 -14.64 17.85 -5.81
N ILE A 76 -14.35 19.00 -6.42
CA ILE A 76 -13.61 20.11 -5.78
C ILE A 76 -14.65 21.04 -5.18
N VAL A 77 -14.44 21.46 -3.94
CA VAL A 77 -15.27 22.48 -3.29
C VAL A 77 -14.66 23.85 -3.53
N GLU A 78 -15.45 24.78 -4.06
CA GLU A 78 -15.03 26.15 -4.36
C GLU A 78 -16.00 27.16 -3.76
N ARG A 79 -15.58 28.43 -3.66
CA ARG A 79 -16.50 29.53 -3.33
C ARG A 79 -17.04 30.14 -4.62
N ASN A 80 -18.36 30.28 -4.72
CA ASN A 80 -18.99 30.99 -5.83
C ASN A 80 -18.94 32.53 -5.62
N GLY A 81 -19.49 33.30 -6.58
CA GLY A 81 -19.52 34.77 -6.50
C GLY A 81 -20.32 35.36 -5.33
N LYS A 82 -21.07 34.54 -4.58
CA LYS A 82 -21.76 34.92 -3.33
C LYS A 82 -21.04 34.39 -2.08
N ASN A 83 -19.78 33.99 -2.23
CA ASN A 83 -18.93 33.41 -1.18
C ASN A 83 -19.43 32.08 -0.58
N LYS A 84 -20.41 31.42 -1.22
CA LYS A 84 -20.97 30.14 -0.75
C LYS A 84 -20.16 28.96 -1.29
N LEU A 85 -20.00 27.91 -0.48
CA LEU A 85 -19.38 26.66 -0.91
C LEU A 85 -20.26 25.95 -1.95
N VAL A 86 -19.64 25.55 -3.07
CA VAL A 86 -20.26 24.76 -4.13
C VAL A 86 -19.35 23.60 -4.50
N ALA A 87 -19.93 22.45 -4.83
CA ALA A 87 -19.19 21.29 -5.31
C ALA A 87 -19.13 21.31 -6.84
N VAL A 88 -17.93 21.18 -7.41
CA VAL A 88 -17.68 21.09 -8.84
C VAL A 88 -17.17 19.68 -9.16
N PRO A 89 -17.92 18.84 -9.91
CA PRO A 89 -17.47 17.50 -10.26
C PRO A 89 -16.14 17.50 -11.03
N TYR A 90 -15.28 16.52 -10.78
CA TYR A 90 -13.96 16.41 -11.40
C TYR A 90 -14.02 16.35 -12.92
N HIS A 91 -14.97 15.60 -13.49
CA HIS A 91 -15.16 15.49 -14.93
C HIS A 91 -15.50 16.84 -15.59
N ILE A 92 -16.12 17.76 -14.85
CA ILE A 92 -16.34 19.15 -15.28
C ILE A 92 -15.09 19.99 -15.04
N LYS A 93 -14.54 19.94 -13.82
CA LYS A 93 -13.40 20.78 -13.39
C LYS A 93 -12.15 20.57 -14.25
N PHE A 94 -11.89 19.32 -14.64
CA PHE A 94 -10.69 18.91 -15.37
C PHE A 94 -11.00 18.41 -16.79
N LYS A 95 -12.17 18.78 -17.34
CA LYS A 95 -12.69 18.28 -18.63
C LYS A 95 -11.63 18.21 -19.74
N LYS A 96 -10.91 19.30 -19.99
CA LYS A 96 -9.89 19.38 -21.06
C LYS A 96 -8.77 18.35 -20.89
N ASP A 97 -8.29 18.17 -19.65
CA ASP A 97 -7.23 17.22 -19.33
C ASP A 97 -7.76 15.78 -19.44
N LEU A 98 -8.98 15.54 -18.94
CA LEU A 98 -9.63 14.22 -18.95
C LEU A 98 -10.00 13.76 -20.37
N GLU A 99 -10.43 14.66 -21.24
CA GLU A 99 -10.65 14.37 -22.67
C GLU A 99 -9.37 13.88 -23.36
N LYS A 100 -8.21 14.43 -23.00
CA LYS A 100 -6.93 13.96 -23.52
C LYS A 100 -6.60 12.55 -23.02
N VAL A 101 -6.78 12.29 -21.72
CA VAL A 101 -6.56 10.96 -21.13
C VAL A 101 -7.49 9.93 -21.76
N ALA A 102 -8.79 10.23 -21.83
CA ALA A 102 -9.81 9.35 -22.42
C ALA A 102 -9.47 8.99 -23.87
N ARG A 103 -9.07 9.96 -24.71
CA ARG A 103 -8.63 9.68 -26.08
C ARG A 103 -7.47 8.68 -26.14
N LEU A 104 -6.46 8.83 -25.28
CA LEU A 104 -5.31 7.92 -25.24
C LEU A 104 -5.70 6.50 -24.82
N LEU A 105 -6.64 6.35 -23.88
CA LEU A 105 -7.19 5.05 -23.48
C LEU A 105 -7.97 4.40 -24.62
N ARG A 106 -8.79 5.17 -25.35
CA ARG A 106 -9.51 4.66 -26.54
C ARG A 106 -8.58 4.28 -27.68
N ASP A 107 -7.51 5.04 -27.90
CA ASP A 107 -6.49 4.68 -28.88
C ASP A 107 -5.78 3.36 -28.49
N ALA A 108 -5.47 3.18 -27.21
CA ALA A 108 -4.95 1.91 -26.70
C ALA A 108 -5.96 0.76 -26.86
N ALA A 109 -7.26 1.02 -26.64
CA ALA A 109 -8.34 0.04 -26.82
C ALA A 109 -8.44 -0.45 -28.27
N LYS A 110 -8.26 0.43 -29.26
CA LYS A 110 -8.22 0.08 -30.69
C LYS A 110 -7.00 -0.76 -31.08
N LEU A 111 -5.88 -0.57 -30.39
CA LEU A 111 -4.61 -1.23 -30.69
C LEU A 111 -4.48 -2.63 -30.08
N THR A 112 -5.16 -2.89 -28.96
CA THR A 112 -5.08 -4.20 -28.28
C THR A 112 -5.92 -5.25 -29.00
N LYS A 113 -5.36 -6.46 -29.11
CA LYS A 113 -6.10 -7.64 -29.62
C LYS A 113 -6.92 -8.34 -28.54
N LYS A 114 -6.84 -7.90 -27.28
CA LYS A 114 -7.61 -8.46 -26.16
C LYS A 114 -8.89 -7.68 -25.95
N ARG A 115 -10.02 -8.29 -26.35
CA ARG A 115 -11.36 -7.69 -26.26
C ARG A 115 -11.70 -7.22 -24.84
N ASP A 116 -11.50 -8.08 -23.84
CA ASP A 116 -11.83 -7.72 -22.45
C ASP A 116 -11.03 -6.49 -21.97
N PHE A 117 -9.75 -6.40 -22.36
CA PHE A 117 -8.91 -5.26 -22.02
C PHE A 117 -9.30 -4.00 -22.81
N ALA A 118 -9.69 -4.12 -24.09
CA ALA A 118 -10.22 -3.00 -24.86
C ALA A 118 -11.49 -2.43 -24.20
N SER A 119 -12.43 -3.30 -23.83
CA SER A 119 -13.67 -2.92 -23.14
C SER A 119 -13.40 -2.21 -21.82
N ARG A 120 -12.42 -2.68 -21.03
CA ARG A 120 -11.99 -1.98 -19.82
C ARG A 120 -11.49 -0.56 -20.11
N LEU A 121 -10.62 -0.40 -21.11
CA LEU A 121 -10.06 0.90 -21.46
C LEU A 121 -11.13 1.89 -21.94
N GLU A 122 -12.15 1.41 -22.67
CA GLU A 122 -13.31 2.20 -23.07
C GLU A 122 -14.19 2.60 -21.88
N LEU A 123 -14.48 1.67 -20.96
CA LEU A 123 -15.22 1.95 -19.72
C LEU A 123 -14.48 2.99 -18.87
N GLN A 124 -13.17 2.84 -18.69
CA GLN A 124 -12.36 3.81 -17.94
C GLN A 124 -12.33 5.17 -18.64
N ALA A 125 -12.25 5.21 -19.97
CA ALA A 125 -12.31 6.45 -20.73
C ALA A 125 -13.66 7.17 -20.55
N ASN A 126 -14.78 6.43 -20.48
CA ASN A 126 -16.10 6.99 -20.22
C ASN A 126 -16.22 7.51 -18.78
N ALA A 127 -15.79 6.71 -17.79
CA ALA A 127 -15.80 7.07 -16.38
C ALA A 127 -15.05 8.38 -16.09
N LEU A 128 -13.93 8.64 -16.79
CA LEU A 128 -13.20 9.90 -16.68
C LEU A 128 -14.00 11.12 -17.19
N LEU A 129 -14.95 10.92 -18.12
CA LEU A 129 -15.70 12.00 -18.77
C LEU A 129 -17.08 12.23 -18.16
N ASP A 130 -17.68 11.23 -17.52
CA ASP A 130 -18.98 11.33 -16.84
C ASP A 130 -18.88 11.29 -15.30
N GLY A 131 -17.73 10.90 -14.76
CA GLY A 131 -17.48 10.78 -13.32
C GLY A 131 -18.07 9.53 -12.66
N ASN A 132 -18.56 8.55 -13.43
CA ASN A 132 -19.11 7.30 -12.92
C ASN A 132 -18.10 6.15 -13.04
N TYR A 133 -17.36 5.90 -11.96
CA TYR A 133 -16.28 4.92 -11.92
C TYR A 133 -16.72 3.49 -11.58
N GLU A 134 -17.88 3.32 -10.92
CA GLU A 134 -18.31 2.02 -10.36
C GLU A 134 -18.36 0.91 -11.41
N ALA A 135 -18.95 1.18 -12.59
CA ALA A 135 -19.04 0.19 -13.67
C ALA A 135 -17.64 -0.20 -14.20
N SER A 136 -16.71 0.76 -14.26
CA SER A 136 -15.34 0.50 -14.70
C SER A 136 -14.57 -0.32 -13.66
N ASP A 137 -14.72 0.01 -12.37
CA ASP A 137 -14.05 -0.66 -11.26
C ASP A 137 -14.55 -2.10 -11.11
N ILE A 138 -15.87 -2.31 -11.17
CA ILE A 138 -16.48 -3.66 -11.17
C ILE A 138 -16.00 -4.47 -12.37
N TYR A 139 -15.94 -3.86 -13.56
CA TYR A 139 -15.45 -4.55 -14.74
C TYR A 139 -13.97 -4.92 -14.60
N TRP A 140 -13.14 -4.02 -14.05
CA TRP A 140 -11.73 -4.27 -13.82
C TRP A 140 -11.48 -5.45 -12.87
N ILE A 141 -12.15 -5.48 -11.72
CA ILE A 141 -11.92 -6.52 -10.71
C ILE A 141 -12.43 -7.90 -11.16
N THR A 142 -13.47 -7.93 -12.00
CA THR A 142 -14.10 -9.18 -12.46
C THR A 142 -13.55 -9.71 -13.79
N MET A 143 -12.82 -8.89 -14.57
CA MET A 143 -12.26 -9.36 -15.83
C MET A 143 -11.10 -10.34 -15.62
N LYS A 144 -10.83 -11.19 -16.61
CA LYS A 144 -9.68 -12.09 -16.56
C LYS A 144 -8.37 -11.28 -16.59
N PRO A 145 -7.42 -11.55 -15.67
CA PRO A 145 -6.16 -10.82 -15.65
C PRO A 145 -5.42 -10.88 -16.98
N TYR A 146 -4.90 -9.74 -17.41
CA TYR A 146 -4.09 -9.60 -18.61
C TYR A 146 -2.66 -9.19 -18.27
N LYS A 147 -1.71 -9.51 -19.15
CA LYS A 147 -0.29 -9.22 -18.90
C LYS A 147 0.03 -7.74 -18.85
N ILE A 148 -0.77 -6.86 -19.47
CA ILE A 148 -0.64 -5.41 -19.39
C ILE A 148 -1.81 -4.90 -18.58
N ASP A 149 -1.54 -3.96 -17.68
CA ASP A 149 -2.55 -3.37 -16.83
C ASP A 149 -2.28 -1.87 -16.58
N ILE A 150 -3.36 -1.14 -16.29
CA ILE A 150 -3.36 0.29 -15.97
C ILE A 150 -4.50 0.60 -15.01
N VAL A 151 -4.18 1.12 -13.84
CA VAL A 151 -5.15 1.81 -13.00
C VAL A 151 -4.92 3.31 -13.16
N ILE A 152 -5.99 4.07 -13.41
CA ILE A 152 -5.92 5.49 -13.76
C ILE A 152 -7.20 6.23 -13.39
N GLY A 153 -7.17 7.10 -12.39
CA GLY A 153 -8.37 7.83 -11.95
C GLY A 153 -8.23 8.43 -10.56
N PRO A 154 -9.31 9.02 -10.03
CA PRO A 154 -9.38 9.46 -8.64
C PRO A 154 -9.71 8.27 -7.73
N ILE A 155 -8.75 7.83 -6.90
CA ILE A 155 -8.88 6.58 -6.13
C ILE A 155 -8.62 6.83 -4.64
N ASP A 156 -7.36 7.07 -4.27
CA ASP A 156 -6.95 7.21 -2.87
C ASP A 156 -7.28 8.58 -2.28
N ARG A 157 -7.56 8.61 -0.96
CA ARG A 157 -8.00 9.82 -0.24
C ARG A 157 -6.93 10.46 0.64
N LEU A 158 -5.68 10.01 0.48
CA LEU A 158 -4.57 10.31 1.40
C LEU A 158 -4.22 11.81 1.47
N ASP A 159 -4.42 12.57 0.39
CA ASP A 159 -4.13 14.01 0.40
C ASP A 159 -5.18 14.84 1.15
N ASP A 160 -6.42 14.34 1.28
CA ASP A 160 -7.46 15.00 2.08
C ASP A 160 -7.28 14.67 3.56
N ARG A 161 -6.30 15.31 4.18
CA ARG A 161 -6.05 15.20 5.62
C ARG A 161 -7.05 15.99 6.47
N LEU A 162 -7.98 16.73 5.86
CA LEU A 162 -9.00 17.48 6.58
C LEU A 162 -10.21 16.60 6.89
N LEU A 163 -10.76 15.90 5.89
CA LEU A 163 -11.98 15.09 6.02
C LEU A 163 -11.84 13.65 5.52
N PHE A 164 -10.74 13.31 4.85
CA PHE A 164 -10.51 11.99 4.25
C PHE A 164 -11.65 11.55 3.31
N LYS A 165 -12.18 12.50 2.54
CA LYS A 165 -13.29 12.26 1.60
C LYS A 165 -12.85 12.34 0.15
N LYS A 166 -11.95 13.25 -0.20
CA LYS A 166 -11.63 13.61 -1.59
C LYS A 166 -10.58 12.69 -2.18
N ALA A 167 -10.84 12.18 -3.37
CA ALA A 167 -9.94 11.24 -4.04
C ALA A 167 -8.94 11.98 -4.94
N SER A 168 -7.67 11.64 -4.81
CA SER A 168 -6.58 12.16 -5.63
C SER A 168 -6.48 11.40 -6.94
N TYR A 169 -6.19 12.12 -8.03
CA TYR A 169 -5.87 11.50 -9.30
C TYR A 169 -4.49 10.83 -9.25
N GLU A 170 -4.46 9.61 -9.75
CA GLU A 170 -3.27 8.79 -9.82
C GLU A 170 -3.30 7.88 -11.03
N ALA A 171 -2.13 7.36 -11.40
CA ALA A 171 -2.04 6.28 -12.36
C ALA A 171 -0.80 5.43 -12.17
N TRP A 172 -0.91 4.16 -12.55
CA TRP A 172 0.23 3.29 -12.78
C TRP A 172 0.02 2.44 -14.02
N VAL A 173 1.11 2.05 -14.68
CA VAL A 173 1.09 1.10 -15.80
C VAL A 173 2.10 0.01 -15.53
N GLY A 174 1.66 -1.25 -15.63
CA GLY A 174 2.44 -2.42 -15.29
C GLY A 174 2.37 -3.51 -16.34
N VAL A 175 3.42 -4.33 -16.36
CA VAL A 175 3.45 -5.61 -17.07
C VAL A 175 3.65 -6.73 -16.07
N MET A 176 2.71 -7.67 -16.03
CA MET A 176 2.72 -8.79 -15.10
C MET A 176 3.95 -9.67 -15.30
N ASP A 177 4.68 -9.90 -14.22
CA ASP A 177 5.67 -10.97 -14.10
C ASP A 177 4.92 -12.26 -13.74
N LYS A 178 4.70 -13.12 -14.75
CA LYS A 178 3.91 -14.34 -14.59
C LYS A 178 4.53 -15.32 -13.60
N ASP A 179 5.85 -15.43 -13.58
CA ASP A 179 6.53 -16.41 -12.75
C ASP A 179 6.55 -15.96 -11.29
N LYS A 180 6.85 -14.68 -11.03
CA LYS A 180 6.73 -14.10 -9.68
C LYS A 180 5.28 -14.13 -9.19
N THR A 181 4.32 -13.80 -10.05
CA THR A 181 2.89 -13.89 -9.72
C THR A 181 2.49 -15.31 -9.35
N LYS A 182 2.93 -16.32 -10.11
CA LYS A 182 2.64 -17.74 -9.81
C LYS A 182 3.23 -18.16 -8.46
N LYS A 183 4.49 -17.79 -8.18
CA LYS A 183 5.15 -18.09 -6.89
C LYS A 183 4.43 -17.41 -5.72
N ALA A 184 4.06 -16.14 -5.86
CA ALA A 184 3.30 -15.40 -4.85
C ALA A 184 1.92 -16.04 -4.58
N LYS A 185 1.22 -16.51 -5.62
CA LYS A 185 -0.05 -17.24 -5.47
C LYS A 185 0.11 -18.57 -4.74
N ILE A 186 1.20 -19.30 -4.97
CA ILE A 186 1.48 -20.55 -4.23
C ILE A 186 1.66 -20.25 -2.74
N ILE A 187 2.39 -19.19 -2.40
CA ILE A 187 2.55 -18.73 -1.00
C ILE A 187 1.20 -18.38 -0.39
N GLN A 188 0.42 -17.52 -1.07
CA GLN A 188 -0.91 -17.12 -0.63
C GLN A 188 -1.83 -18.32 -0.39
N GLN A 189 -1.98 -19.19 -1.38
CA GLN A 189 -2.86 -20.35 -1.28
C GLN A 189 -2.43 -21.28 -0.15
N THR A 190 -1.12 -21.51 0.00
CA THR A 190 -0.63 -22.38 1.08
C THR A 190 -0.95 -21.80 2.45
N ILE A 191 -0.75 -20.49 2.65
CA ILE A 191 -1.11 -19.81 3.89
C ILE A 191 -2.62 -19.95 4.14
N TYR A 192 -3.44 -19.77 3.11
CA TYR A 192 -4.89 -19.92 3.21
C TYR A 192 -5.28 -21.36 3.55
N ASP A 193 -4.63 -22.38 3.02
CA ASP A 193 -4.97 -23.79 3.26
C ASP A 193 -4.60 -24.25 4.67
N VAL A 194 -3.51 -23.72 5.24
CA VAL A 194 -3.04 -24.10 6.58
C VAL A 194 -3.56 -23.19 7.69
N ARG A 195 -4.30 -22.13 7.34
CA ARG A 195 -4.83 -21.19 8.33
C ARG A 195 -5.72 -21.95 9.31
N ARG A 196 -5.48 -21.76 10.60
CA ARG A 196 -6.43 -22.24 11.61
C ARG A 196 -7.69 -21.39 11.48
N LYS A 197 -8.87 -22.00 11.54
CA LYS A 197 -10.10 -21.25 11.78
C LYS A 197 -10.00 -20.68 13.19
N ILE A 198 -9.67 -19.39 13.31
CA ILE A 198 -9.78 -18.69 14.58
C ILE A 198 -11.27 -18.57 14.89
N ILE A 199 -11.72 -19.22 15.97
CA ILE A 199 -13.07 -19.06 16.51
C ILE A 199 -13.02 -17.84 17.43
N ALA A 200 -12.86 -16.65 16.85
CA ALA A 200 -12.93 -15.40 17.60
C ALA A 200 -14.42 -15.01 17.77
N PRO A 201 -14.78 -14.31 18.86
CA PRO A 201 -16.11 -13.73 19.04
C PRO A 201 -16.49 -12.70 17.97
N SER A 202 -15.51 -12.06 17.35
CA SER A 202 -15.73 -11.05 16.30
C SER A 202 -15.79 -11.68 14.91
N GLU A 203 -16.68 -11.15 14.08
CA GLU A 203 -16.91 -11.57 12.71
C GLU A 203 -15.81 -11.06 11.78
N LYS A 204 -15.23 -11.96 10.98
CA LYS A 204 -14.31 -11.60 9.90
C LYS A 204 -15.08 -11.19 8.65
N ALA A 205 -14.47 -10.33 7.83
CA ALA A 205 -15.00 -10.02 6.50
C ALA A 205 -14.86 -11.23 5.56
N GLU A 206 -15.87 -11.45 4.70
CA GLU A 206 -15.97 -12.64 3.85
C GLU A 206 -15.60 -12.33 2.39
N PHE A 207 -14.30 -12.30 2.09
CA PHE A 207 -13.80 -12.07 0.72
C PHE A 207 -12.58 -12.90 0.32
N LEU A 208 -12.07 -13.76 1.23
CA LEU A 208 -10.77 -14.42 1.05
C LEU A 208 -10.71 -15.35 -0.18
N ASP A 209 -11.83 -16.00 -0.51
CA ASP A 209 -12.00 -16.84 -1.70
C ASP A 209 -12.00 -16.04 -3.01
N LYS A 210 -12.18 -14.72 -2.92
CA LYS A 210 -12.20 -13.76 -4.03
C LYS A 210 -10.98 -12.84 -4.05
N THR A 211 -9.97 -13.10 -3.21
CA THR A 211 -8.70 -12.34 -3.22
C THR A 211 -7.79 -12.85 -4.33
N THR A 212 -7.56 -12.03 -5.35
CA THR A 212 -6.54 -12.25 -6.38
C THR A 212 -5.28 -11.46 -6.06
N LEU A 213 -4.15 -11.88 -6.66
CA LEU A 213 -2.94 -11.09 -6.64
C LEU A 213 -2.19 -11.15 -7.96
N ARG A 214 -1.35 -10.13 -8.18
CA ARG A 214 -0.44 -10.02 -9.32
C ARG A 214 0.82 -9.24 -8.94
N VAL A 215 1.92 -9.57 -9.61
CA VAL A 215 3.21 -8.89 -9.44
C VAL A 215 3.59 -8.26 -10.76
N ASP A 216 3.77 -6.94 -10.76
CA ASP A 216 3.98 -6.16 -11.98
C ASP A 216 5.35 -5.51 -12.00
N LYS A 217 6.02 -5.66 -13.14
CA LYS A 217 7.09 -4.76 -13.55
C LYS A 217 6.44 -3.43 -13.92
N THR A 218 6.47 -2.48 -12.98
CA THR A 218 5.84 -1.17 -13.15
C THR A 218 6.71 -0.29 -14.02
N LEU A 219 6.11 0.38 -14.99
CA LEU A 219 6.81 1.22 -15.96
C LEU A 219 6.72 2.71 -15.62
N ILE A 220 5.59 3.12 -15.03
CA ILE A 220 5.34 4.49 -14.65
C ILE A 220 4.39 4.56 -13.47
N PHE A 221 4.68 5.50 -12.57
CA PHE A 221 3.74 6.08 -11.64
C PHE A 221 3.47 7.54 -11.99
N SER A 222 2.25 7.99 -11.74
CA SER A 222 1.81 9.35 -11.96
C SER A 222 0.83 9.80 -10.88
N GLY A 223 0.82 11.10 -10.58
CA GLY A 223 -0.03 11.67 -9.54
C GLY A 223 0.36 11.21 -8.13
N LEU A 224 -0.63 10.88 -7.30
CA LEU A 224 -0.40 10.43 -5.92
C LEU A 224 0.58 9.24 -5.87
N PHE A 225 0.45 8.29 -6.79
CA PHE A 225 1.34 7.13 -6.85
C PHE A 225 2.82 7.49 -7.00
N ALA A 226 3.12 8.53 -7.79
CA ALA A 226 4.49 9.01 -7.98
C ALA A 226 5.02 9.74 -6.74
N ARG A 227 4.15 10.41 -5.97
CA ARG A 227 4.53 11.05 -4.70
C ARG A 227 4.75 10.03 -3.58
N GLY A 228 3.89 9.03 -3.49
CA GLY A 228 3.93 8.01 -2.44
C GLY A 228 4.95 6.89 -2.68
N MET A 229 5.36 6.65 -3.93
CA MET A 229 6.23 5.53 -4.30
C MET A 229 5.71 4.20 -3.71
N PHE A 230 4.46 3.86 -4.02
CA PHE A 230 3.77 2.69 -3.46
C PHE A 230 4.48 1.38 -3.83
N THR A 231 4.40 0.38 -2.95
CA THR A 231 4.97 -0.96 -3.16
C THR A 231 3.93 -2.01 -3.51
N SER A 232 2.69 -1.75 -3.13
CA SER A 232 1.51 -2.55 -3.38
C SER A 232 0.29 -1.64 -3.39
N ASN A 233 -0.81 -2.12 -3.97
CA ASN A 233 -2.15 -1.61 -3.70
C ASN A 233 -3.14 -2.76 -3.70
N SER A 234 -4.27 -2.53 -3.05
CA SER A 234 -5.34 -3.52 -2.86
C SER A 234 -6.66 -2.84 -3.21
N LEU A 235 -7.25 -3.25 -4.34
CA LEU A 235 -8.44 -2.58 -4.90
C LEU A 235 -9.56 -3.59 -5.21
N PRO A 236 -10.84 -3.20 -5.10
CA PRO A 236 -11.33 -1.87 -4.70
C PRO A 236 -11.14 -1.61 -3.19
N VAL A 237 -11.14 -0.33 -2.80
CA VAL A 237 -11.05 0.09 -1.38
C VAL A 237 -12.38 0.02 -0.64
N ASP A 238 -13.50 -0.14 -1.37
CA ASP A 238 -14.85 -0.20 -0.79
C ASP A 238 -15.14 -1.62 -0.25
N PRO A 239 -15.41 -1.80 1.06
CA PRO A 239 -15.66 -3.11 1.65
C PRO A 239 -16.86 -3.86 1.06
N VAL A 240 -17.92 -3.15 0.63
CA VAL A 240 -19.11 -3.77 0.02
C VAL A 240 -18.76 -4.32 -1.36
N LEU A 241 -17.97 -3.58 -2.14
CA LEU A 241 -17.47 -4.07 -3.43
C LEU A 241 -16.49 -5.23 -3.23
N MET A 242 -15.63 -5.18 -2.22
CA MET A 242 -14.71 -6.28 -1.87
C MET A 242 -15.45 -7.58 -1.55
N GLU A 243 -16.45 -7.53 -0.66
CA GLU A 243 -17.24 -8.73 -0.30
C GLU A 243 -18.02 -9.27 -1.51
N LYS A 244 -18.55 -8.38 -2.36
CA LYS A 244 -19.38 -8.77 -3.50
C LYS A 244 -18.56 -9.32 -4.67
N TYR A 245 -17.52 -8.59 -5.07
CA TYR A 245 -16.78 -8.82 -6.33
C TYR A 245 -15.34 -9.31 -6.13
N GLY A 246 -14.80 -9.26 -4.90
CA GLY A 246 -13.42 -9.61 -4.60
C GLY A 246 -12.47 -8.43 -4.56
N ILE A 247 -11.19 -8.73 -4.36
CA ILE A 247 -10.11 -7.75 -4.27
C ILE A 247 -8.89 -8.25 -5.06
N GLU A 248 -8.22 -7.35 -5.77
CA GLU A 248 -6.95 -7.62 -6.45
C GLU A 248 -5.83 -6.85 -5.76
N ILE A 249 -4.85 -7.62 -5.27
CA ILE A 249 -3.61 -7.10 -4.68
C ILE A 249 -2.55 -7.03 -5.78
N THR A 250 -2.12 -5.83 -6.16
CA THR A 250 -1.03 -5.64 -7.12
C THR A 250 0.24 -5.24 -6.40
N PHE A 251 1.34 -5.95 -6.67
CA PHE A 251 2.67 -5.64 -6.15
C PHE A 251 3.51 -4.96 -7.24
N PHE A 252 4.16 -3.85 -6.90
CA PHE A 252 4.96 -3.04 -7.82
C PHE A 252 6.44 -3.38 -7.67
N ASP A 253 6.88 -4.41 -8.39
CA ASP A 253 8.20 -5.03 -8.22
C ASP A 253 9.36 -4.04 -8.45
N THR A 254 9.22 -3.15 -9.42
CA THR A 254 10.23 -2.14 -9.77
C THR A 254 10.26 -0.96 -8.79
N SER A 255 9.12 -0.59 -8.21
CA SER A 255 9.07 0.37 -7.10
C SER A 255 9.72 -0.22 -5.84
N LEU A 256 9.49 -1.51 -5.61
CA LEU A 256 10.16 -2.27 -4.55
C LEU A 256 11.68 -2.36 -4.75
N ASP A 257 12.14 -2.58 -5.97
CA ASP A 257 13.58 -2.47 -6.30
C ASP A 257 14.15 -1.10 -5.95
N PHE A 258 13.43 -0.04 -6.29
CA PHE A 258 13.86 1.33 -5.97
C PHE A 258 13.97 1.53 -4.45
N LYS A 259 12.94 1.19 -3.69
CA LYS A 259 12.94 1.32 -2.22
C LYS A 259 13.99 0.43 -1.55
N PHE A 260 14.16 -0.80 -2.01
CA PHE A 260 15.18 -1.70 -1.50
C PHE A 260 16.58 -1.07 -1.64
N ASN A 261 16.93 -0.62 -2.84
CA ASN A 261 18.25 -0.06 -3.12
C ASN A 261 18.49 1.29 -2.43
N LYS A 262 17.46 2.12 -2.27
CA LYS A 262 17.59 3.48 -1.72
C LYS A 262 17.37 3.58 -0.22
N GLN A 263 16.62 2.65 0.37
CA GLN A 263 16.22 2.70 1.78
C GLN A 263 16.66 1.44 2.53
N HIS A 264 16.13 0.26 2.17
CA HIS A 264 16.28 -0.94 3.01
C HIS A 264 17.72 -1.47 3.06
N LEU A 265 18.42 -1.54 1.92
CA LEU A 265 19.79 -2.02 1.85
C LEU A 265 20.79 -1.08 2.57
N PRO A 266 20.76 0.25 2.35
CA PRO A 266 21.59 1.16 3.15
C PRO A 266 21.31 1.05 4.66
N ILE A 267 20.05 0.87 5.07
CA ILE A 267 19.71 0.66 6.48
C ILE A 267 20.32 -0.64 6.99
N PHE A 268 20.20 -1.75 6.26
CA PHE A 268 20.81 -3.03 6.62
C PHE A 268 22.32 -2.88 6.89
N GLU A 269 23.03 -2.20 5.99
CA GLU A 269 24.47 -1.95 6.10
C GLU A 269 24.86 -1.05 7.29
N ARG A 270 23.92 -0.19 7.73
CA ARG A 270 24.10 0.76 8.83
C ARG A 270 23.60 0.26 10.18
N ILE A 271 22.73 -0.74 10.26
CA ILE A 271 22.21 -1.20 11.57
C ILE A 271 22.84 -2.52 12.00
N PHE A 272 23.19 -3.43 11.09
CA PHE A 272 23.79 -4.72 11.47
C PHE A 272 25.32 -4.65 11.55
N GLU A 273 25.95 -5.62 12.22
CA GLU A 273 27.40 -5.79 12.26
C GLU A 273 27.99 -6.28 10.91
N LYS A 274 29.23 -5.87 10.60
CA LYS A 274 29.86 -6.14 9.30
C LYS A 274 30.09 -7.62 8.99
N LYS A 275 30.26 -8.45 10.03
CA LYS A 275 30.44 -9.90 9.85
C LYS A 275 29.14 -10.55 9.36
N PHE A 276 28.04 -10.28 10.04
CA PHE A 276 26.70 -10.75 9.67
C PHE A 276 26.27 -10.28 8.27
N GLN A 277 26.60 -9.04 7.90
CA GLN A 277 26.25 -8.49 6.57
C GLN A 277 26.73 -9.36 5.41
N LYS A 278 27.88 -10.06 5.54
CA LYS A 278 28.48 -10.86 4.48
C LYS A 278 27.76 -12.18 4.19
N GLU A 279 26.88 -12.59 5.09
CA GLU A 279 26.19 -13.88 5.00
C GLU A 279 25.05 -13.85 3.96
N TYR A 280 24.47 -12.68 3.71
CA TYR A 280 23.32 -12.53 2.83
C TYR A 280 23.67 -11.77 1.56
N THR A 281 23.28 -12.32 0.42
CA THR A 281 23.38 -11.61 -0.85
C THR A 281 22.31 -10.53 -0.96
N ASN A 282 22.57 -9.48 -1.74
CA ASN A 282 21.59 -8.43 -1.99
C ASN A 282 20.31 -8.98 -2.64
N GLU A 283 20.42 -10.01 -3.48
CA GLU A 283 19.26 -10.68 -4.09
C GLU A 283 18.39 -11.37 -3.03
N CYS A 284 19.00 -12.07 -2.08
CA CYS A 284 18.29 -12.72 -0.97
C CYS A 284 17.56 -11.69 -0.09
N LEU A 285 18.23 -10.59 0.26
CA LEU A 285 17.63 -9.50 1.05
C LEU A 285 16.52 -8.79 0.27
N ARG A 286 16.68 -8.54 -1.03
CA ARG A 286 15.60 -8.00 -1.86
C ARG A 286 14.40 -8.94 -1.80
N GLU A 287 14.58 -10.21 -2.11
CA GLU A 287 13.48 -11.17 -2.11
C GLU A 287 12.78 -11.23 -0.74
N GLY A 288 13.54 -11.17 0.36
CA GLY A 288 13.00 -10.99 1.71
C GLY A 288 12.16 -9.72 1.86
N SER A 289 12.57 -8.60 1.26
CA SER A 289 11.84 -7.33 1.27
C SER A 289 10.55 -7.40 0.46
N PHE A 290 10.56 -8.07 -0.70
CA PHE A 290 9.35 -8.32 -1.49
C PHE A 290 8.38 -9.20 -0.71
N ARG A 291 8.87 -10.31 -0.14
CA ARG A 291 8.04 -11.23 0.65
C ARG A 291 7.47 -10.57 1.90
N ASN A 292 8.19 -9.65 2.52
CA ASN A 292 7.63 -8.90 3.65
C ASN A 292 6.38 -8.09 3.24
N VAL A 293 6.36 -7.47 2.05
CA VAL A 293 5.15 -6.80 1.51
C VAL A 293 4.08 -7.82 1.14
N LEU A 294 4.45 -8.93 0.49
CA LEU A 294 3.51 -10.00 0.14
C LEU A 294 2.77 -10.54 1.37
N LEU A 295 3.52 -10.87 2.42
CA LEU A 295 2.99 -11.42 3.66
C LEU A 295 2.14 -10.41 4.41
N HIS A 296 2.48 -9.13 4.35
CA HIS A 296 1.67 -8.04 4.88
C HIS A 296 0.28 -7.99 4.24
N GLU A 297 0.18 -7.95 2.91
CA GLU A 297 -1.12 -7.90 2.22
C GLU A 297 -1.96 -9.19 2.42
N ILE A 298 -1.28 -10.35 2.49
CA ILE A 298 -1.93 -11.62 2.84
C ILE A 298 -2.46 -11.57 4.27
N GLY A 299 -1.67 -11.02 5.20
CA GLY A 299 -2.04 -10.84 6.59
C GLY A 299 -3.27 -9.95 6.76
N HIS A 300 -3.32 -8.82 6.05
CA HIS A 300 -4.49 -7.93 6.00
C HIS A 300 -5.76 -8.68 5.57
N SER A 301 -5.65 -9.54 4.56
CA SER A 301 -6.78 -10.35 4.10
C SER A 301 -7.27 -11.35 5.16
N LEU A 302 -6.37 -11.83 6.05
CA LEU A 302 -6.67 -12.86 7.06
C LEU A 302 -7.13 -12.29 8.40
N LEU A 303 -6.73 -11.06 8.73
CA LEU A 303 -6.98 -10.39 10.01
C LEU A 303 -8.01 -9.25 9.92
N ARG A 304 -8.84 -9.25 8.87
CA ARG A 304 -9.89 -8.25 8.70
C ARG A 304 -11.14 -8.59 9.52
N TYR A 305 -11.27 -7.96 10.68
CA TYR A 305 -12.46 -8.06 11.55
C TYR A 305 -13.35 -6.82 11.38
N LYS A 306 -14.67 -7.02 11.32
CA LYS A 306 -15.64 -5.97 10.95
C LYS A 306 -15.74 -4.82 11.97
N ASP A 307 -15.50 -5.10 13.26
CA ASP A 307 -15.71 -4.15 14.36
C ASP A 307 -14.43 -3.42 14.83
N SER A 308 -13.25 -3.86 14.37
CA SER A 308 -11.96 -3.40 14.92
C SER A 308 -11.74 -1.90 14.78
N GLU A 309 -12.03 -1.32 13.61
CA GLU A 309 -11.83 0.11 13.38
C GLU A 309 -12.73 0.95 14.30
N LEU A 310 -13.99 0.55 14.49
CA LEU A 310 -14.92 1.22 15.39
C LEU A 310 -14.48 1.12 16.86
N ARG A 311 -14.03 -0.07 17.29
CA ARG A 311 -13.64 -0.37 18.67
C ARG A 311 -12.32 0.27 19.06
N LEU A 312 -11.34 0.29 18.14
CA LEU A 312 -9.98 0.75 18.40
C LEU A 312 -9.71 2.20 17.97
N LYS A 313 -10.59 2.80 17.15
CA LYS A 313 -10.55 4.21 16.76
C LYS A 313 -9.17 4.61 16.20
N GLU A 314 -8.59 5.71 16.66
CA GLU A 314 -7.30 6.21 16.20
C GLU A 314 -6.11 5.26 16.48
N LEU A 315 -6.29 4.27 17.36
CA LEU A 315 -5.27 3.24 17.63
C LEU A 315 -5.37 2.04 16.68
N PHE A 316 -6.46 1.92 15.92
CA PHE A 316 -6.65 0.83 14.96
C PHE A 316 -5.47 0.67 13.99
N PRO A 317 -4.98 1.73 13.31
CA PRO A 317 -3.92 1.57 12.31
C PRO A 317 -2.61 1.03 12.89
N VAL A 318 -2.31 1.30 14.17
CA VAL A 318 -1.09 0.79 14.82
C VAL A 318 -1.11 -0.73 14.90
N ILE A 319 -2.27 -1.29 15.25
CA ILE A 319 -2.45 -2.73 15.44
C ILE A 319 -2.70 -3.42 14.10
N ASP A 320 -3.54 -2.85 13.22
CA ASP A 320 -3.86 -3.42 11.90
C ASP A 320 -2.57 -3.68 11.10
N GLU A 321 -1.74 -2.64 10.93
CA GLU A 321 -0.54 -2.70 10.09
C GLU A 321 0.55 -3.64 10.65
N LEU A 322 0.73 -3.63 11.97
CA LEU A 322 1.69 -4.53 12.60
C LEU A 322 1.21 -5.98 12.59
N SER A 323 -0.07 -6.20 12.93
CA SER A 323 -0.65 -7.55 13.02
C SER A 323 -0.61 -8.25 11.66
N ALA A 324 -0.96 -7.56 10.58
CA ALA A 324 -0.88 -8.07 9.22
C ALA A 324 0.53 -8.58 8.88
N THR A 325 1.55 -7.77 9.19
CA THR A 325 2.95 -8.13 8.93
C THR A 325 3.43 -9.30 9.79
N ILE A 326 3.23 -9.24 11.11
CA ILE A 326 3.70 -10.23 12.07
C ILE A 326 3.01 -11.58 11.84
N TYR A 327 1.69 -11.58 11.62
CA TYR A 327 0.93 -12.79 11.31
C TYR A 327 1.35 -13.40 9.97
N GLY A 328 1.59 -12.56 8.96
CA GLY A 328 2.14 -13.00 7.69
C GLY A 328 3.47 -13.74 7.85
N ILE A 329 4.42 -13.19 8.62
CA ILE A 329 5.72 -13.83 8.87
C ILE A 329 5.56 -15.12 9.71
N LYS A 330 4.69 -15.13 10.71
CA LYS A 330 4.35 -16.35 11.47
C LYS A 330 3.93 -17.50 10.53
N CYS A 331 3.11 -17.19 9.52
CA CYS A 331 2.64 -18.20 8.57
C CYS A 331 3.78 -18.84 7.75
N CYS A 332 4.95 -18.22 7.65
CA CYS A 332 6.10 -18.79 6.96
C CYS A 332 6.61 -20.08 7.59
N GLY A 333 6.37 -20.34 8.89
CA GLY A 333 6.75 -21.62 9.49
C GLY A 333 6.12 -22.82 8.74
N SER A 334 4.86 -22.68 8.31
CA SER A 334 4.19 -23.71 7.51
C SER A 334 4.74 -23.82 6.09
N LEU A 335 5.23 -22.71 5.50
CA LEU A 335 5.85 -22.70 4.18
C LEU A 335 7.20 -23.43 4.20
N VAL A 336 7.99 -23.24 5.27
CA VAL A 336 9.25 -23.94 5.50
C VAL A 336 9.02 -25.43 5.69
N LEU A 337 8.08 -25.81 6.56
CA LEU A 337 7.73 -27.22 6.79
C LEU A 337 7.25 -27.95 5.51
N LYS A 338 6.62 -27.24 4.58
CA LYS A 338 6.16 -27.78 3.28
C LYS A 338 7.21 -27.70 2.17
N GLY A 339 8.42 -27.17 2.45
CA GLY A 339 9.48 -27.03 1.46
C GLY A 339 9.19 -26.00 0.35
N ILE A 340 8.23 -25.10 0.55
CA ILE A 340 7.90 -24.01 -0.40
C ILE A 340 8.91 -22.86 -0.28
N MET A 341 9.50 -22.72 0.90
CA MET A 341 10.52 -21.74 1.24
C MET A 341 11.60 -22.40 2.10
N SER A 342 12.83 -21.93 1.99
CA SER A 342 13.96 -22.33 2.85
C SER A 342 14.01 -21.52 4.15
N GLU A 343 14.69 -22.05 5.17
CA GLU A 343 14.97 -21.30 6.40
C GLU A 343 15.71 -19.98 6.11
N ARG A 344 16.66 -20.00 5.17
CA ARG A 344 17.43 -18.82 4.78
C ARG A 344 16.56 -17.68 4.25
N GLU A 345 15.52 -18.02 3.48
CA GLU A 345 14.58 -17.03 2.97
C GLU A 345 13.68 -16.47 4.09
N LEU A 346 13.30 -17.30 5.08
CA LEU A 346 12.61 -16.84 6.29
C LEU A 346 13.49 -15.89 7.13
N GLU A 347 14.77 -16.23 7.31
CA GLU A 347 15.73 -15.33 7.93
C GLU A 347 15.80 -13.98 7.21
N ALA A 348 15.89 -13.97 5.89
CA ALA A 348 15.92 -12.75 5.09
C ALA A 348 14.64 -11.90 5.25
N ILE A 349 13.46 -12.53 5.34
CA ILE A 349 12.19 -11.84 5.63
C ILE A 349 12.24 -11.16 6.99
N MET A 350 12.74 -11.84 8.03
CA MET A 350 12.85 -11.29 9.38
C MET A 350 13.89 -10.15 9.45
N ILE A 351 15.02 -10.27 8.74
CA ILE A 351 16.00 -9.18 8.63
C ILE A 351 15.36 -7.96 7.97
N MET A 352 14.61 -8.16 6.87
CA MET A 352 13.96 -7.05 6.17
C MET A 352 12.82 -6.43 6.97
N PHE A 353 12.11 -7.21 7.80
CA PHE A 353 11.16 -6.65 8.76
C PHE A 353 11.85 -5.65 9.70
N ILE A 354 13.02 -6.02 10.24
CA ILE A 354 13.81 -5.14 11.12
C ILE A 354 14.25 -3.90 10.34
N CYS A 355 14.82 -4.04 9.14
CA CYS A 355 15.22 -2.88 8.33
C CYS A 355 14.05 -1.93 8.06
N ARG A 356 12.86 -2.47 7.75
CA ARG A 356 11.65 -1.67 7.53
C ARG A 356 11.17 -0.96 8.79
N ALA A 357 11.35 -1.56 9.98
CA ALA A 357 11.08 -0.88 11.25
C ALA A 357 11.89 0.42 11.38
N PHE A 358 13.18 0.37 11.03
CA PHE A 358 14.03 1.55 10.98
C PHE A 358 13.63 2.51 9.85
N THR A 359 13.21 2.01 8.68
CA THR A 359 12.68 2.86 7.59
C THR A 359 11.48 3.67 8.06
N TRP A 360 10.49 3.03 8.70
CA TRP A 360 9.30 3.72 9.20
C TRP A 360 9.62 4.77 10.26
N TRP A 361 10.56 4.47 11.16
CA TRP A 361 11.00 5.46 12.14
C TRP A 361 11.72 6.65 11.52
N ILE A 362 12.54 6.45 10.48
CA ILE A 362 13.18 7.54 9.72
C ILE A 362 12.12 8.37 9.01
N ASP A 363 11.22 7.73 8.26
CA ASP A 363 10.16 8.42 7.50
C ASP A 363 9.25 9.23 8.43
N TYR A 364 8.91 8.70 9.62
CA TYR A 364 8.13 9.39 10.65
C TYR A 364 8.73 10.73 11.11
N GLN A 365 10.06 10.90 11.05
CA GLN A 365 10.71 12.14 11.44
C GLN A 365 10.34 13.30 10.51
N THR A 366 10.00 13.00 9.25
CA THR A 366 9.63 14.00 8.23
C THR A 366 8.16 13.94 7.83
N GLN A 367 7.50 12.79 8.01
CA GLN A 367 6.13 12.53 7.58
C GLN A 367 5.31 11.96 8.73
N LYS A 368 4.54 12.82 9.42
CA LYS A 368 3.71 12.38 10.56
C LYS A 368 2.58 11.40 10.17
N SER A 369 2.21 11.33 8.90
CA SER A 369 1.20 10.37 8.41
C SER A 369 1.62 8.91 8.59
N VAL A 370 2.91 8.60 8.72
CA VAL A 370 3.38 7.22 8.91
C VAL A 370 3.58 6.83 10.39
N GLU A 371 3.12 7.67 11.34
CA GLU A 371 3.32 7.45 12.78
C GLU A 371 2.84 6.09 13.26
N ALA A 372 1.65 5.66 12.81
CA ALA A 372 1.09 4.38 13.23
C ALA A 372 1.98 3.19 12.84
N PHE A 373 2.52 3.21 11.62
CA PHE A 373 3.46 2.20 11.12
C PHE A 373 4.75 2.19 11.95
N ALA A 374 5.30 3.37 12.25
CA ALA A 374 6.52 3.50 13.03
C ALA A 374 6.33 2.97 14.46
N ILE A 375 5.24 3.36 15.14
CA ILE A 375 4.88 2.87 16.48
C ILE A 375 4.74 1.34 16.43
N GLY A 376 3.95 0.82 15.49
CA GLY A 376 3.74 -0.62 15.32
C GLY A 376 5.06 -1.39 15.23
N HIS A 377 5.94 -0.98 14.33
CA HIS A 377 7.22 -1.68 14.16
C HIS A 377 8.16 -1.49 15.37
N ALA A 378 8.07 -0.38 16.11
CA ALA A 378 8.77 -0.21 17.38
C ALA A 378 8.33 -1.23 18.44
N LEU A 379 7.02 -1.55 18.51
CA LEU A 379 6.49 -2.58 19.41
C LEU A 379 7.23 -3.91 19.20
N ALA A 380 7.35 -4.34 17.94
CA ALA A 380 8.00 -5.60 17.58
C ALA A 380 9.51 -5.57 17.88
N VAL A 381 10.21 -4.52 17.47
CA VAL A 381 11.67 -4.41 17.71
C VAL A 381 11.99 -4.40 19.21
N ASN A 382 11.21 -3.67 20.02
CA ASN A 382 11.38 -3.64 21.47
C ASN A 382 11.09 -5.01 22.10
N ASN A 383 10.08 -5.73 21.62
CA ASN A 383 9.80 -7.10 22.05
C ASN A 383 11.01 -8.03 21.77
N PHE A 384 11.56 -7.98 20.55
CA PHE A 384 12.69 -8.82 20.15
C PHE A 384 14.00 -8.50 20.89
N LEU A 385 14.17 -7.26 21.34
CA LEU A 385 15.28 -6.91 22.23
C LEU A 385 15.06 -7.47 23.63
N SER A 386 13.84 -7.32 24.17
CA SER A 386 13.52 -7.75 25.53
C SER A 386 13.64 -9.27 25.73
N ASN A 387 13.30 -10.07 24.72
CA ASN A 387 13.45 -11.54 24.77
C ASN A 387 14.86 -12.03 24.36
N GLY A 388 15.73 -11.11 23.95
CA GLY A 388 17.11 -11.36 23.54
C GLY A 388 17.25 -12.01 22.17
N ALA A 389 16.23 -11.95 21.31
CA ALA A 389 16.33 -12.29 19.89
C ALA A 389 17.25 -11.32 19.14
N LEU A 390 17.18 -10.03 19.48
CA LEU A 390 18.10 -9.00 19.06
C LEU A 390 18.97 -8.55 20.22
N LYS A 391 20.22 -8.18 19.93
CA LYS A 391 21.14 -7.58 20.89
C LYS A 391 21.88 -6.43 20.22
N GLU A 392 21.99 -5.32 20.93
CA GLU A 392 22.79 -4.17 20.50
C GLU A 392 24.23 -4.32 21.01
N SER A 393 25.19 -4.27 20.10
CA SER A 393 26.63 -4.26 20.34
C SER A 393 27.34 -3.52 19.20
N ASN A 394 27.42 -2.18 19.29
CA ASN A 394 27.92 -1.32 18.21
C ASN A 394 27.18 -1.55 16.88
N GLY A 395 25.85 -1.63 16.93
CA GLY A 395 24.97 -2.16 15.88
C GLY A 395 24.19 -3.37 16.40
N ILE A 396 23.29 -3.92 15.60
CA ILE A 396 22.61 -5.18 15.91
C ILE A 396 23.60 -6.32 15.61
N SER A 397 23.93 -7.11 16.63
CA SER A 397 24.74 -8.32 16.46
C SER A 397 23.97 -9.39 15.70
N TRP A 398 24.59 -10.53 15.41
CA TRP A 398 23.89 -11.68 14.79
C TRP A 398 22.56 -12.00 15.52
N PRO A 399 21.40 -11.90 14.84
CA PRO A 399 20.10 -12.19 15.45
C PRO A 399 19.95 -13.67 15.84
N ASN A 400 19.39 -13.95 17.00
CA ASN A 400 18.97 -15.32 17.33
C ASN A 400 17.65 -15.60 16.60
N PHE A 401 17.72 -16.18 15.40
CA PHE A 401 16.54 -16.40 14.54
C PHE A 401 15.50 -17.33 15.15
N THR A 402 15.89 -18.31 15.96
CA THR A 402 14.95 -19.15 16.70
C THR A 402 14.13 -18.31 17.69
N LYS A 403 14.79 -17.50 18.51
CA LYS A 403 14.10 -16.59 19.44
C LYS A 403 13.30 -15.52 18.72
N LEU A 404 13.78 -15.06 17.56
CA LEU A 404 13.08 -14.07 16.75
C LEU A 404 11.77 -14.64 16.22
N PHE A 405 11.80 -15.87 15.69
CA PHE A 405 10.61 -16.55 15.21
C PHE A 405 9.62 -16.86 16.35
N LEU A 406 10.10 -17.34 17.50
CA LEU A 406 9.24 -17.53 18.69
C LEU A 406 8.60 -16.22 19.16
N GLY A 407 9.37 -15.12 19.18
CA GLY A 407 8.83 -13.80 19.48
C GLY A 407 7.78 -13.33 18.47
N ILE A 408 7.94 -13.65 17.19
CA ILE A 408 6.94 -13.40 16.15
C ILE A 408 5.66 -14.21 16.41
N GLU A 409 5.77 -15.48 16.80
CA GLU A 409 4.59 -16.30 17.13
C GLU A 409 3.81 -15.73 18.32
N GLU A 410 4.50 -15.44 19.43
CA GLU A 410 3.90 -14.86 20.63
C GLU A 410 3.27 -13.49 20.35
N LEU A 411 3.99 -12.63 19.63
CA LEU A 411 3.50 -11.30 19.27
C LEU A 411 2.29 -11.38 18.32
N SER A 412 2.30 -12.32 17.37
CA SER A 412 1.17 -12.55 16.47
C SER A 412 -0.09 -12.91 17.24
N ASP A 413 0.00 -13.79 18.24
CA ASP A 413 -1.15 -14.22 19.04
C ASP A 413 -1.69 -13.07 19.89
N ALA A 414 -0.79 -12.27 20.47
CA ALA A 414 -1.18 -11.08 21.22
C ALA A 414 -1.89 -10.04 20.32
N LEU A 415 -1.33 -9.75 19.15
CA LEU A 415 -1.89 -8.78 18.20
C LEU A 415 -3.22 -9.26 17.62
N GLU A 416 -3.34 -10.55 17.28
CA GLU A 416 -4.60 -11.12 16.81
C GLU A 416 -5.69 -11.02 17.88
N ARG A 417 -5.37 -11.26 19.16
CA ARG A 417 -6.31 -11.03 20.26
C ARG A 417 -6.74 -9.57 20.36
N LEU A 418 -5.80 -8.63 20.25
CA LEU A 418 -6.09 -7.19 20.34
C LEU A 418 -7.00 -6.74 19.20
N ILE A 419 -6.69 -7.10 17.95
CA ILE A 419 -7.49 -6.69 16.80
C ILE A 419 -8.87 -7.35 16.82
N SER A 420 -8.98 -8.63 17.20
CA SER A 420 -10.24 -9.37 17.20
C SER A 420 -11.20 -8.98 18.34
N VAL A 421 -10.70 -8.77 19.56
CA VAL A 421 -11.58 -8.54 20.74
C VAL A 421 -11.04 -7.54 21.76
N GLY A 422 -9.82 -7.03 21.61
CA GLY A 422 -9.22 -6.08 22.55
C GLY A 422 -9.97 -4.74 22.65
N THR A 423 -10.01 -4.15 23.83
CA THR A 423 -10.58 -2.81 23.99
C THR A 423 -9.58 -1.74 23.54
N TYR A 424 -10.06 -0.51 23.33
CA TYR A 424 -9.20 0.65 23.15
C TYR A 424 -8.14 0.77 24.27
N GLN A 425 -8.52 0.49 25.52
CA GLN A 425 -7.60 0.56 26.66
C GLN A 425 -6.54 -0.55 26.62
N ASP A 426 -6.91 -1.76 26.19
CA ASP A 426 -5.93 -2.85 26.02
C ASP A 426 -4.86 -2.46 24.99
N VAL A 427 -5.28 -1.89 23.86
CA VAL A 427 -4.36 -1.43 22.80
C VAL A 427 -3.52 -0.25 23.28
N LYS A 428 -4.13 0.72 23.97
CA LYS A 428 -3.39 1.86 24.53
C LYS A 428 -2.30 1.40 25.50
N ALA A 429 -2.64 0.51 26.44
CA ALA A 429 -1.67 -0.04 27.39
C ALA A 429 -0.55 -0.83 26.68
N PHE A 430 -0.90 -1.58 25.62
CA PHE A 430 0.09 -2.29 24.81
C PHE A 430 1.06 -1.32 24.12
N ILE A 431 0.55 -0.24 23.54
CA ILE A 431 1.35 0.81 22.90
C ILE A 431 2.24 1.53 23.91
N GLU A 432 1.71 1.94 25.06
CA GLU A 432 2.49 2.63 26.10
C GLU A 432 3.64 1.76 26.62
N LYS A 433 3.41 0.45 26.74
CA LYS A 433 4.43 -0.48 27.25
C LYS A 433 5.54 -0.76 26.25
N TYR A 434 5.22 -0.91 24.97
CA TYR A 434 6.18 -1.43 23.98
C TYR A 434 6.51 -0.45 22.84
N GLY A 435 5.76 0.64 22.66
CA GLY A 435 5.80 1.50 21.45
C GLY A 435 6.87 2.58 21.46
N SER A 436 7.79 2.53 22.42
CA SER A 436 8.83 3.55 22.60
C SER A 436 9.83 3.59 21.46
N PHE A 437 10.17 4.79 20.98
CA PHE A 437 11.24 5.00 20.00
C PHE A 437 12.65 5.11 20.60
N MET A 438 12.80 4.87 21.91
CA MET A 438 14.09 5.03 22.59
C MET A 438 15.20 4.19 21.97
N ILE A 439 14.89 2.97 21.52
CA ILE A 439 15.88 2.11 20.86
C ILE A 439 16.50 2.77 19.63
N TYR A 440 15.69 3.41 18.77
CA TYR A 440 16.21 4.00 17.54
C TYR A 440 17.16 5.18 17.81
N SER A 441 17.08 5.79 18.99
CA SER A 441 17.96 6.89 19.37
C SER A 441 19.42 6.46 19.49
N SER A 442 19.72 5.21 19.90
CA SER A 442 21.11 4.70 19.93
C SER A 442 21.70 4.54 18.53
N PHE A 443 20.86 4.39 17.50
CA PHE A 443 21.27 4.23 16.11
C PHE A 443 21.38 5.54 15.32
N LYS A 444 20.98 6.70 15.88
CA LYS A 444 20.99 8.00 15.18
C LYS A 444 22.33 8.31 14.50
N ASN A 445 23.44 8.07 15.21
CA ASN A 445 24.77 8.32 14.65
C ASN A 445 25.09 7.37 13.48
N ARG A 446 24.69 6.10 13.55
CA ARG A 446 24.91 5.11 12.47
C ARG A 446 24.07 5.44 11.23
N LEU A 447 22.88 6.00 11.44
CA LEU A 447 21.92 6.34 10.39
C LEU A 447 22.11 7.76 9.83
N LYS A 448 23.13 8.50 10.28
CA LYS A 448 23.46 9.82 9.76
C LYS A 448 23.64 9.78 8.23
N GLY A 449 22.90 10.64 7.53
CA GLY A 449 22.85 10.72 6.06
C GLY A 449 21.75 9.88 5.40
N LEU A 450 21.05 9.04 6.19
CA LEU A 450 19.79 8.39 5.77
C LEU A 450 18.56 9.04 6.43
N ILE A 451 18.76 9.75 7.54
CA ILE A 451 17.78 10.62 8.22
C ILE A 451 17.66 11.96 7.51
#